data_AF-A0AAU2ISN0-F1
#
_entry.id   AF-A0AAU2ISN0-F1
#
_cell.length_a   1.000
_cell.length_b   1.000
_cell.length_c   1.000
_cell.angle_alpha   90.00
_cell.angle_beta   90.00
_cell.angle_gamma   90.00
#
_symmetry.space_group_name_H-M   'P 1'
#
loop_
_entity.id
_entity.type
_entity.pdbx_description
1 polymer ?
#
loop_
_entity_poly.entity_id
_entity_poly.type
_entity_poly.pdbx_seq_one_letter_code
_entity_poly.pdbx_strand_id
1 'polypeptide(L)' 'MAEGSSNAEIASKLFLSGAAVSKHVANVSAKLGMAPGEDNRRVKANLTWFEYN' A
#
# COMPACT_ATOMS: atom_id res chain seq x y z
N MET A 1 5.97 1.06 0.67
CA MET A 1 4.70 1.80 0.68
C MET A 1 4.78 2.82 1.80
N ALA A 2 4.56 2.47 3.06
CA ALA A 2 4.71 3.41 4.18
C ALA A 2 6.20 3.69 4.46
N GLU A 3 7.02 2.64 4.51
CA GLU A 3 8.49 2.73 4.65
C GLU A 3 9.21 3.08 3.33
N GLY A 4 8.53 3.69 2.35
CA GLY A 4 9.15 4.13 1.09
C GLY A 4 9.49 3.05 0.05
N SER A 5 9.43 1.75 0.37
CA SER A 5 9.69 0.69 -0.64
C SER A 5 8.64 0.68 -1.77
N SER A 6 9.08 0.52 -3.01
CA SER A 6 8.22 0.29 -4.18
C SER A 6 7.54 -1.08 -4.15
N ASN A 7 6.48 -1.28 -4.94
CA ASN A 7 5.82 -2.58 -5.06
C ASN A 7 6.77 -3.66 -5.63
N ALA A 8 7.73 -3.28 -6.49
CA ALA A 8 8.71 -4.21 -7.04
C ALA A 8 9.71 -4.67 -5.98
N GLU A 9 10.19 -3.76 -5.12
CA GLU A 9 11.06 -4.10 -4.00
C GLU A 9 10.33 -4.98 -2.97
N ILE A 10 9.07 -4.69 -2.67
CA ILE A 10 8.23 -5.52 -1.79
C ILE A 10 8.04 -6.91 -2.39
N ALA A 11 7.76 -7.00 -3.70
CA ALA A 11 7.61 -8.27 -4.40
C ALA A 11 8.87 -9.13 -4.30
N SER A 12 10.04 -8.52 -4.52
CA SER A 12 11.34 -9.19 -4.39
C SER A 12 11.59 -9.67 -2.96
N LYS A 13 11.44 -8.78 -1.96
CA LYS A 13 11.68 -9.11 -0.54
C LYS A 13 10.78 -10.21 0.00
N LEU A 14 9.54 -10.29 -0.49
CA LEU A 14 8.53 -11.24 0.01
C LEU A 14 8.33 -12.46 -0.90
N PHE A 15 9.10 -12.59 -1.98
CA PHE A 15 8.96 -13.66 -2.97
C PHE A 15 7.53 -13.77 -3.55
N LEU A 16 6.90 -12.62 -3.77
CA LEU A 16 5.55 -12.50 -4.32
C LEU A 16 5.57 -11.97 -5.75
N SER A 17 4.51 -12.25 -6.51
CA SER A 17 4.32 -11.58 -7.80
C SER A 17 3.96 -10.10 -7.60
N GLY A 18 4.35 -9.24 -8.56
CA GLY A 18 3.98 -7.82 -8.52
C GLY A 18 2.46 -7.59 -8.52
N ALA A 19 1.69 -8.49 -9.16
CA ALA A 19 0.24 -8.49 -9.14
C ALA A 19 -0.32 -8.80 -7.74
N ALA A 20 0.25 -9.79 -7.05
CA ALA A 20 -0.14 -10.12 -5.67
C ALA A 20 0.11 -8.93 -4.74
N VAL A 21 1.31 -8.33 -4.80
CA VAL A 21 1.63 -7.13 -4.00
C VAL A 21 0.64 -6.01 -4.28
N SER A 22 0.36 -5.71 -5.55
CA SER A 22 -0.58 -4.65 -5.92
C SER A 22 -2.00 -4.90 -5.38
N LYS A 23 -2.46 -6.16 -5.39
CA LYS A 23 -3.73 -6.57 -4.79
C LYS A 23 -3.74 -6.39 -3.28
N HIS A 24 -2.68 -6.81 -2.58
CA HIS A 24 -2.57 -6.63 -1.13
C HIS A 24 -2.55 -5.16 -0.72
N VAL A 25 -1.77 -4.34 -1.43
CA VAL A 25 -1.70 -2.88 -1.28
C VAL A 25 -3.09 -2.24 -1.40
N ALA A 26 -3.85 -2.60 -2.43
CA ALA A 26 -5.21 -2.09 -2.62
C ALA A 26 -6.14 -2.49 -1.47
N ASN A 27 -6.06 -3.75 -1.03
CA ASN A 27 -6.88 -4.27 0.07
C ASN A 27 -6.54 -3.61 1.42
N VAL A 28 -5.26 -3.34 1.70
CA VAL A 28 -4.84 -2.61 2.90
C VAL A 28 -5.42 -1.20 2.90
N SER A 29 -5.30 -0.48 1.78
CA SER A 29 -5.87 0.88 1.66
C SER A 29 -7.38 0.88 1.92
N ALA A 30 -8.11 -0.09 1.35
CA ALA A 30 -9.55 -0.22 1.56
C ALA A 30 -9.90 -0.51 3.03
N LYS A 31 -9.11 -1.35 3.72
CA LYS A 31 -9.30 -1.64 5.16
C LYS A 31 -9.02 -0.43 6.06
N LEU A 32 -8.21 0.51 5.60
CA LEU A 32 -7.96 1.79 6.27
C LEU A 32 -9.04 2.85 5.96
N GLY A 33 -10.15 2.46 5.32
CA GLY A 33 -11.25 3.36 4.98
C GLY A 33 -11.03 4.18 3.70
N MET A 34 -10.02 3.85 2.91
CA MET A 34 -9.68 4.58 1.68
C MET A 34 -10.19 3.81 0.46
N ALA A 35 -11.37 4.17 -0.01
CA ALA A 35 -12.11 3.38 -0.99
C ALA A 35 -11.43 3.36 -2.38
N PRO A 36 -11.66 2.31 -3.19
CA PRO A 36 -11.31 2.33 -4.60
C PRO A 36 -11.96 3.53 -5.29
N GLY A 37 -11.19 4.23 -6.14
CA GLY A 37 -11.67 5.43 -6.85
C GLY A 37 -11.37 6.75 -6.13
N GLU A 38 -10.97 6.73 -4.86
CA GLU A 38 -10.42 7.93 -4.22
C GLU A 38 -9.04 8.29 -4.78
N ASP A 39 -8.87 9.56 -5.13
CA ASP A 39 -7.59 10.11 -5.54
C ASP A 39 -6.54 9.99 -4.43
N ASN A 40 -5.32 9.67 -4.84
CA ASN A 40 -4.14 9.59 -3.97
C ASN A 40 -4.29 8.68 -2.74
N ARG A 41 -5.21 7.70 -2.74
CA ARG A 41 -5.46 6.82 -1.58
C ARG A 41 -4.23 6.14 -0.99
N ARG A 42 -3.23 5.81 -1.83
CA ARG A 42 -1.98 5.19 -1.36
C ARG A 42 -1.09 6.17 -0.60
N VAL A 43 -1.13 7.46 -0.97
CA VAL A 43 -0.44 8.53 -0.25
C VAL A 43 -1.12 8.79 1.08
N LYS A 44 -2.46 8.84 1.10
CA LYS A 44 -3.24 8.93 2.34
C LYS A 44 -2.91 7.78 3.29
N ALA A 45 -2.84 6.54 2.79
CA ALA A 45 -2.49 5.36 3.58
C ALA A 45 -1.12 5.50 4.26
N ASN A 46 -0.14 6.08 3.55
CA ASN A 46 1.17 6.36 4.10
C ASN A 46 1.13 7.47 5.16
N LEU A 47 0.39 8.56 4.92
CA LEU A 47 0.25 9.65 5.88
C LEU A 47 -0.40 9.17 7.17
N THR A 48 -1.47 8.37 7.08
CA THR A 48 -2.09 7.74 8.24
C THR A 48 -1.08 6.89 9.02
N TRP A 49 -0.21 6.12 8.36
CA TRP A 49 0.84 5.37 9.06
C TRP A 49 1.79 6.26 9.86
N PHE A 50 2.18 7.42 9.32
CA PHE A 50 3.03 8.39 10.04
C PHE A 50 2.31 9.08 11.20
N GLU A 51 0.98 9.18 11.18
CA GLU A 51 0.20 9.74 12.29
C GLU A 51 0.08 8.77 13.48
N TYR A 52 0.22 7.46 13.25
CA TYR A 52 0.12 6.42 14.29
C TYR A 52 1.47 6.00 14.92
N ASN A 53 2.60 6.45 14.37
CA ASN A 53 3.96 6.12 14.83
C ASN A 53 4.68 7.35 15.39
#